data_AF-A0A521ZWG7-F1
#
_entry.id   AF-A0A521ZWG7-F1
#
_cell.length_a   1.000
_cell.length_b   1.000
_cell.length_c   1.000
_cell.angle_alpha   90.00
_cell.angle_beta   90.00
_cell.angle_gamma   90.00
#
_symmetry.space_group_name_H-M   'P 1'
#
loop_
_entity.id
_entity.type
_entity.pdbx_description
1 polymer ?
#
loop_
_entity_poly.entity_id
_entity_poly.type
_entity_poly.pdbx_seq_one_letter_code
_entity_poly.pdbx_strand_id
1 'polypeptide(L)'
;MVIAEKENKKITKTDLAKKLNISRGMLYYQHKIPLLDEDLKLQIEAAWVKHPAYGHKRLALELKLNKKRILRVMKKFGMKPYRRKVNKPKKKEDEGKEAVKDEINIYKFLCPIGLDIVWVSDFTYSCYAVT
;
A
#
# COMPACT_ATOMS: atom_id res chain seq x y z
N MET A 1 -30.44 -21.96 -48.08
CA MET A 1 -29.67 -20.93 -47.35
C MET A 1 -28.22 -21.40 -47.32
N VAL A 2 -27.38 -20.85 -48.20
CA VAL A 2 -25.98 -21.27 -48.35
C VAL A 2 -25.18 -20.64 -47.21
N ILE A 3 -24.68 -21.46 -46.29
CA ILE A 3 -23.68 -21.05 -45.30
C ILE A 3 -22.37 -20.92 -46.09
N ALA A 4 -22.00 -19.69 -46.43
CA ALA A 4 -20.75 -19.41 -47.11
C ALA A 4 -19.59 -19.85 -46.22
N GLU A 5 -18.91 -20.93 -46.63
CA GLU A 5 -17.63 -21.34 -46.10
C GLU A 5 -16.65 -20.18 -46.29
N LYS A 6 -16.36 -19.47 -45.19
CA LYS A 6 -15.42 -18.37 -45.22
C LYS A 6 -14.02 -18.97 -45.33
N GLU A 7 -13.49 -19.02 -46.54
CA GLU A 7 -12.13 -19.50 -46.83
C GLU A 7 -11.15 -18.96 -45.79
N ASN A 8 -10.51 -19.88 -45.06
CA ASN A 8 -9.55 -19.59 -44.02
C ASN A 8 -8.20 -19.22 -44.65
N LYS A 9 -8.20 -18.16 -45.46
CA LYS A 9 -7.06 -17.71 -46.24
C LYS A 9 -6.05 -17.08 -45.28
N LYS A 10 -4.88 -17.71 -45.11
CA LYS A 10 -3.78 -17.19 -44.28
C LYS A 10 -3.41 -15.79 -44.76
N ILE A 11 -3.80 -14.78 -43.99
CA ILE A 11 -3.57 -13.37 -44.31
C ILE A 11 -2.09 -13.09 -44.08
N THR A 12 -1.43 -12.49 -45.08
CA THR A 12 -0.04 -12.05 -44.91
C THR A 12 0.02 -10.87 -43.93
N LYS A 13 1.11 -10.74 -43.17
CA LYS A 13 1.27 -9.65 -42.19
C LYS A 13 1.18 -8.26 -42.84
N THR A 14 1.52 -8.16 -44.13
CA THR A 14 1.34 -6.95 -44.95
C THR A 14 -0.12 -6.62 -45.20
N ASP A 15 -0.94 -7.62 -45.52
CA ASP A 15 -2.37 -7.41 -45.76
C ASP A 15 -3.10 -7.08 -44.47
N LEU A 16 -2.68 -7.67 -43.35
CA LEU A 16 -3.19 -7.34 -42.02
C LEU A 16 -2.88 -5.87 -41.66
N ALA A 17 -1.65 -5.42 -41.89
CA ALA A 17 -1.24 -4.03 -41.64
C ALA A 17 -2.08 -3.05 -42.47
N LYS A 18 -2.28 -3.35 -43.76
CA LYS A 18 -3.11 -2.53 -44.67
C LYS A 18 -4.57 -2.48 -44.21
N LYS A 19 -5.15 -3.62 -43.80
CA LYS A 19 -6.53 -3.70 -43.28
C LYS A 19 -6.73 -2.90 -41.99
N LEU A 20 -5.75 -2.94 -41.09
CA LEU A 20 -5.77 -2.20 -39.83
C LEU A 20 -5.36 -0.73 -40.00
N ASN A 21 -4.85 -0.35 -41.17
CA ASN A 21 -4.32 0.97 -41.47
C ASN A 21 -3.18 1.41 -40.54
N ILE A 22 -2.29 0.47 -40.18
CA ILE A 22 -1.14 0.67 -39.30
C ILE A 22 0.14 0.28 -40.06
N SER A 23 1.29 0.86 -39.71
CA SER A 23 2.58 0.43 -40.26
C SER A 23 2.90 -1.03 -39.92
N ARG A 24 3.56 -1.73 -40.84
CA ARG A 24 4.00 -3.13 -40.65
C ARG A 24 4.86 -3.30 -39.39
N GLY A 25 5.66 -2.30 -39.02
CA GLY A 25 6.52 -2.34 -37.84
C GLY A 25 5.75 -2.42 -36.51
N MET A 26 4.58 -1.79 -36.42
CA MET A 26 3.75 -1.83 -35.21
C MET A 26 3.20 -3.22 -34.92
N LEU A 27 3.00 -4.07 -35.94
CA LEU A 27 2.59 -5.47 -35.74
C LEU A 27 3.62 -6.29 -34.94
N TYR A 28 4.89 -5.88 -34.97
CA TYR A 28 5.96 -6.53 -34.23
C TYR A 28 6.31 -5.80 -32.94
N TYR A 29 5.81 -4.58 -32.75
CA TYR A 29 6.13 -3.78 -31.59
C TYR A 29 5.47 -4.37 -30.36
N GLN A 30 6.30 -4.78 -29.39
CA GLN A 30 5.85 -5.18 -28.07
C GLN A 30 6.44 -4.23 -27.03
N HIS A 31 5.56 -3.59 -26.28
CA HIS A 31 5.96 -2.69 -25.21
C HIS A 31 6.58 -3.51 -24.07
N LYS A 32 7.86 -3.26 -23.75
CA LYS A 32 8.63 -4.05 -22.75
C LYS A 32 8.41 -3.60 -21.30
N ILE A 33 8.01 -2.35 -21.11
CA ILE A 33 7.81 -1.74 -19.79
C ILE A 33 6.76 -2.47 -18.92
N PRO A 34 5.65 -3.03 -19.44
CA PRO A 34 4.66 -3.74 -18.65
C PRO A 34 5.25 -4.99 -17.99
N LEU A 35 5.99 -5.80 -18.76
CA LEU A 35 6.68 -6.99 -18.24
C LEU A 35 7.66 -6.61 -17.12
N LEU A 36 8.48 -5.58 -17.36
CA LEU A 36 9.43 -5.07 -16.37
C LEU A 36 8.77 -4.44 -15.12
N ASP A 37 7.54 -3.96 -15.24
CA ASP A 37 6.76 -3.43 -14.12
C ASP A 37 6.17 -4.59 -13.28
N GLU A 38 5.77 -5.69 -13.91
CA GLU A 38 5.30 -6.92 -13.26
C GLU A 38 6.43 -7.59 -12.47
N ASP A 39 7.62 -7.73 -13.06
CA ASP A 39 8.80 -8.26 -12.37
C ASP A 39 9.15 -7.40 -11.13
N LEU A 40 9.09 -6.07 -11.29
CA LEU A 40 9.39 -5.15 -10.20
C LEU A 40 8.33 -5.21 -9.09
N LYS A 41 7.07 -5.45 -9.44
CA LYS A 41 6.01 -5.69 -8.47
C LYS A 41 6.33 -6.91 -7.59
N LEU A 42 6.73 -8.03 -8.20
CA LEU A 42 7.10 -9.25 -7.45
C LEU A 42 8.28 -8.99 -6.49
N GLN A 43 9.27 -8.21 -6.93
CA GLN A 43 10.40 -7.81 -6.07
C GLN A 43 9.96 -6.96 -4.87
N ILE A 44 9.02 -6.03 -5.08
CA ILE A 44 8.46 -5.21 -3.99
C ILE A 44 7.70 -6.09 -2.99
N GLU A 45 6.90 -7.04 -3.47
CA GLU A 45 6.15 -7.96 -2.62
C GLU A 45 7.10 -8.80 -1.75
N ALA A 46 8.19 -9.33 -2.35
CA ALA A 46 9.22 -10.05 -1.61
C ALA A 46 9.91 -9.19 -0.54
N ALA A 47 10.19 -7.91 -0.82
CA ALA A 47 10.75 -6.98 0.16
C ALA A 47 9.75 -6.68 1.30
N TRP A 48 8.45 -6.57 0.99
CA TRP A 48 7.42 -6.34 2.00
C TRP A 48 7.19 -7.51 2.95
N VAL A 49 7.46 -8.75 2.53
CA VAL A 49 7.45 -9.91 3.44
C VAL A 49 8.43 -9.71 4.59
N LYS A 50 9.62 -9.16 4.31
CA LYS A 50 10.64 -8.87 5.34
C LYS A 50 10.37 -7.55 6.06
N HIS A 51 9.92 -6.53 5.32
CA HIS A 51 9.79 -5.16 5.80
C HIS A 51 8.47 -4.51 5.34
N PRO A 52 7.33 -4.81 5.99
CA PRO A 52 6.00 -4.41 5.51
C PRO A 52 5.76 -2.89 5.53
N ALA A 53 6.52 -2.15 6.34
CA ALA A 53 6.40 -0.70 6.47
C ALA A 53 7.23 0.09 5.45
N TYR A 54 7.95 -0.57 4.53
CA TYR A 54 8.84 0.12 3.59
C TYR A 54 8.07 0.81 2.47
N GLY A 55 8.19 2.14 2.40
CA GLY A 55 7.73 2.92 1.26
C GLY A 55 8.74 2.95 0.11
N HIS A 56 8.35 3.59 -1.00
CA HIS A 56 9.16 3.69 -2.22
C HIS A 56 10.60 4.22 -2.01
N LYS A 57 10.83 5.11 -1.01
CA LYS A 57 12.18 5.60 -0.69
C LYS A 57 13.07 4.52 -0.05
N ARG A 58 12.52 3.66 0.81
CA ARG A 58 13.27 2.59 1.48
C ARG A 58 13.49 1.41 0.56
N LEU A 59 12.46 1.03 -0.21
CA LEU A 59 12.57 0.02 -1.27
C LEU A 59 13.64 0.40 -2.31
N ALA A 60 13.80 1.68 -2.62
CA ALA A 60 14.84 2.16 -3.53
C ALA A 60 16.26 1.85 -3.03
N LEU A 61 16.50 1.97 -1.72
CA LEU A 61 17.79 1.67 -1.11
C LEU A 61 18.04 0.16 -1.09
N GLU A 62 17.02 -0.62 -0.73
CA GLU A 62 17.11 -2.08 -0.64
C GLU A 62 17.32 -2.74 -2.01
N LEU A 63 16.52 -2.34 -3.01
CA LEU A 63 16.60 -2.88 -4.38
C LEU A 63 17.67 -2.19 -5.23
N LYS A 64 18.33 -1.14 -4.72
CA LYS A 64 19.29 -0.27 -5.45
C LYS A 64 18.72 0.27 -6.77
N LEU A 65 17.43 0.58 -6.79
CA LEU A 65 16.70 1.09 -7.94
C LEU A 65 16.25 2.54 -7.73
N ASN A 66 16.00 3.25 -8.82
CA ASN A 66 15.53 4.63 -8.74
C ASN A 66 14.14 4.73 -8.09
N LYS A 67 14.04 5.55 -7.03
CA LYS A 67 12.79 5.84 -6.29
C LYS A 67 11.61 6.24 -7.19
N LYS A 68 11.84 6.92 -8.31
CA LYS A 68 10.77 7.33 -9.25
C LYS A 68 10.16 6.12 -9.97
N ARG A 69 10.98 5.14 -10.38
CA ARG A 69 10.51 3.92 -11.04
C ARG A 69 9.64 3.10 -10.10
N ILE A 70 10.10 2.90 -8.85
CA ILE A 70 9.35 2.20 -7.82
C ILE A 70 8.03 2.92 -7.52
N LEU A 71 8.07 4.24 -7.34
CA LEU A 71 6.86 5.03 -7.09
C LEU A 71 5.84 4.91 -8.23
N ARG A 72 6.29 4.90 -9.49
CA ARG A 72 5.41 4.69 -10.65
C ARG A 72 4.74 3.32 -10.58
N VAL A 73 5.51 2.26 -10.34
CA VAL A 73 4.99 0.88 -10.25
C VAL A 73 4.01 0.75 -9.08
N MET A 74 4.35 1.30 -7.91
CA MET A 74 3.46 1.31 -6.76
C MET A 74 2.12 2.00 -7.06
N LYS A 75 2.15 3.18 -7.71
CA LYS A 75 0.94 3.90 -8.11
C LYS A 75 0.12 3.10 -9.15
N LYS A 76 0.79 2.53 -10.16
CA LYS A 76 0.16 1.76 -11.24
C LYS A 76 -0.63 0.56 -10.72
N PHE A 77 -0.10 -0.14 -9.71
CA PHE A 77 -0.74 -1.32 -9.12
C PHE A 77 -1.51 -1.02 -7.81
N GLY A 78 -1.65 0.25 -7.42
CA GLY A 78 -2.36 0.61 -6.18
C GLY A 78 -1.70 0.13 -4.88
N MET A 79 -0.42 -0.24 -4.94
CA MET A 79 0.35 -0.78 -3.83
C MET A 79 0.68 0.33 -2.82
N LYS A 80 0.28 0.14 -1.56
CA LYS A 80 0.58 1.05 -0.45
C LYS A 80 1.31 0.32 0.66
N PRO A 81 2.36 0.91 1.24
CA PRO A 81 3.05 0.30 2.37
C PRO A 81 2.12 0.22 3.57
N TYR A 82 2.36 -0.76 4.45
CA TYR A 82 1.59 -0.90 5.67
C TYR A 82 1.77 0.32 6.58
N ARG A 83 0.68 0.94 7.00
CA ARG A 83 0.72 2.08 7.93
C ARG A 83 0.97 1.56 9.33
N ARG A 84 2.19 1.72 9.84
CA ARG A 84 2.52 1.41 11.24
C ARG A 84 1.62 2.26 12.16
N LYS A 85 0.91 1.62 13.09
CA LYS A 85 0.22 2.33 14.17
C LYS A 85 1.27 3.07 14.99
N VAL A 86 1.04 4.36 15.26
CA VAL A 86 1.93 5.16 16.11
C VAL A 86 1.96 4.50 17.49
N ASN A 87 3.16 4.30 18.04
CA ASN A 87 3.31 3.87 19.43
C ASN A 87 2.79 5.01 20.31
N LYS A 88 1.59 4.84 20.87
CA LYS A 88 1.12 5.71 21.96
C LYS A 88 2.07 5.51 23.15
N PRO A 89 2.41 6.57 23.91
CA PRO A 89 3.16 6.40 25.14
C PRO A 89 2.39 5.43 26.03
N LYS A 90 3.04 4.33 26.40
CA LYS A 90 2.53 3.35 27.35
C LYS A 90 3.34 3.52 28.64
N LYS A 91 2.66 3.44 29.78
CA LYS A 91 3.36 3.32 31.07
C LYS A 91 4.03 1.94 31.08
N LYS A 92 5.35 1.90 31.25
CA LYS A 92 6.12 0.64 31.28
C LYS A 92 5.62 -0.30 32.36
N GLU A 93 5.16 0.25 33.48
CA GLU A 93 4.59 -0.51 34.60
C GLU A 93 3.28 -1.22 34.26
N ASP A 94 2.56 -0.79 33.23
CA ASP A 94 1.29 -1.38 32.80
C ASP A 94 1.48 -2.42 31.69
N GLU A 95 2.70 -2.62 31.19
CA GLU A 95 3.00 -3.60 30.16
C GLU A 95 3.01 -5.02 30.75
N GLY A 96 2.08 -5.88 30.32
CA GLY A 96 2.01 -7.28 30.73
C GLY A 96 1.15 -7.56 31.98
N LYS A 97 0.59 -6.51 32.60
CA LYS A 97 -0.46 -6.69 33.61
C LYS A 97 -1.78 -7.07 32.92
N GLU A 98 -2.48 -8.05 33.48
CA GLU A 98 -3.87 -8.30 33.09
C GLU A 98 -4.69 -7.04 33.36
N ALA A 99 -5.64 -6.73 32.47
CA ALA A 99 -6.58 -5.64 32.74
C ALA A 99 -7.24 -5.93 34.09
N VAL A 100 -7.05 -5.04 35.07
CA VAL A 100 -7.62 -5.20 36.40
C VAL A 100 -9.14 -5.26 36.24
N LYS A 101 -9.71 -6.47 36.25
CA LYS A 101 -11.15 -6.69 36.02
C LYS A 101 -12.00 -6.11 37.14
N ASP A 102 -11.40 -5.99 38.33
CA ASP A 102 -12.09 -5.69 39.57
C ASP A 102 -11.92 -4.22 40.02
N GLU A 103 -11.24 -3.40 39.23
CA GLU A 103 -11.26 -1.95 39.42
C GLU A 103 -12.58 -1.39 38.88
N ILE A 104 -13.53 -1.23 39.81
CA ILE A 104 -14.80 -0.55 39.56
C ILE A 104 -14.48 0.92 39.25
N ASN A 105 -14.52 1.29 37.98
CA ASN A 105 -14.49 2.71 37.59
C ASN A 105 -15.76 3.37 38.13
N ILE A 106 -15.65 4.05 39.27
CA ILE A 106 -16.75 4.71 39.99
C ILE A 106 -17.45 5.73 39.08
N TYR A 107 -16.73 6.36 38.14
CA TYR A 107 -17.31 7.28 37.16
C TYR A 107 -18.31 6.62 36.21
N LYS A 108 -18.20 5.31 35.94
CA LYS A 108 -19.18 4.59 35.10
C LYS A 108 -20.56 4.49 35.75
N PHE A 109 -20.62 4.53 37.09
CA PHE A 109 -21.85 4.42 37.87
C PHE A 109 -22.42 5.79 38.26
N LEU A 110 -21.66 6.85 38.04
CA LEU A 110 -22.06 8.20 38.33
C LEU A 110 -22.85 8.78 37.14
N CYS A 111 -24.08 9.24 37.39
CA CYS A 111 -24.84 10.05 36.43
C CYS A 111 -24.81 11.51 36.90
N PRO A 112 -23.82 12.32 36.48
CA PRO A 112 -23.76 13.71 36.87
C PRO A 112 -24.87 14.51 36.17
N ILE A 113 -25.87 14.94 36.93
CA ILE A 113 -27.02 15.71 36.44
C ILE A 113 -26.75 17.23 36.48
N GLY A 114 -25.77 17.67 37.28
CA GLY A 114 -25.36 19.06 37.44
C GLY A 114 -23.89 19.31 37.09
N LEU A 115 -23.52 20.60 36.99
CA LEU A 115 -22.13 21.04 36.84
C LEU A 115 -21.33 20.77 38.15
N ASP A 116 -20.00 20.77 38.06
CA ASP A 116 -19.07 20.65 39.21
C ASP A 116 -19.11 19.35 40.03
N ILE A 117 -19.69 18.29 39.48
CA ILE A 117 -19.80 16.98 40.16
C ILE A 117 -18.52 16.15 40.05
N VAL A 118 -17.79 16.27 38.94
CA VAL A 118 -16.55 15.52 38.69
C VAL A 118 -15.46 16.46 38.23
N TRP A 119 -14.34 16.45 38.96
CA TRP A 119 -13.14 17.19 38.61
C TRP A 119 -12.06 16.20 38.18
N VAL A 120 -11.56 16.36 36.95
CA VAL A 120 -10.44 15.56 36.44
C VAL A 120 -9.28 16.50 36.15
N SER A 121 -8.17 16.31 36.86
CA SER A 121 -6.90 16.95 36.56
C SER A 121 -5.98 15.92 35.88
N ASP A 122 -5.59 16.16 34.64
CA ASP A 122 -4.57 15.34 33.97
C ASP A 122 -3.21 16.02 34.06
N PHE A 123 -2.20 15.30 34.53
CA PHE A 123 -0.82 15.79 34.55
C PHE A 123 -0.18 15.51 33.19
N THR A 124 -0.15 16.53 32.33
CA THR A 124 0.56 16.42 31.05
C THR A 124 2.06 16.65 31.31
N TYR A 125 2.86 15.57 31.28
CA TYR A 125 4.32 15.70 31.38
C TYR A 125 4.88 16.40 30.14
N SER A 126 5.36 17.63 30.30
CA SER A 126 6.16 18.31 29.27
C SER A 126 7.63 18.02 29.52
N CYS A 127 8.25 17.19 28.67
CA CYS A 127 9.68 16.93 28.75
C CYS A 127 10.45 18.14 28.19
N TYR A 128 11.15 18.88 29.04
CA TYR A 128 12.14 19.86 28.60
C TYR A 128 13.39 19.11 28.12
N ALA A 129 13.71 19.23 26.83
CA ALA A 129 14.97 18.73 26.29
C ALA A 129 16.08 19.70 26.74
N VAL A 130 16.94 19.25 27.65
CA VAL A 130 18.19 19.94 27.95
C VAL A 130 19.12 19.71 26.77
N THR A 131 19.47 20.80 26.08
CA THR A 131 20.36 20.88 24.91
C THR A 131 21.82 20.63 25.28
#